data_AF-A0AAD6MHU5-F1
#
_entry.id   AF-A0AAD6MHU5-F1
#
_cell.length_a   1.000
_cell.length_b   1.000
_cell.length_c   1.000
_cell.angle_alpha   90.00
_cell.angle_beta   90.00
_cell.angle_gamma   90.00
#
_symmetry.space_group_name_H-M   'P 1'
#
loop_
_entity.id
_entity.type
_entity.pdbx_description
1 polymer ?
#
loop_
_entity_poly.entity_id
_entity_poly.type
_entity_poly.pdbx_seq_one_letter_code
_entity_poly.pdbx_strand_id
1 'polypeptide(L)'
;MVIFEEEEANPEKIEILTVNRDTICSYVTEYHPPSVKSWERKNNKFTPAVDNAKPAAHLKCPNQKKIIAVQFASFGDPLGTCGDYAVGTCHSPASKQVVEEVIL
;
A
#
# COMPACT_ATOMS: atom_id res chain seq x y z
N MET A 1 13.99 -9.32 -20.63
CA MET A 1 14.65 -9.13 -19.32
C MET A 1 16.09 -9.54 -19.51
N VAL A 2 17.04 -8.71 -19.07
CA VAL A 2 18.48 -8.97 -19.16
C VAL A 2 19.02 -8.80 -17.75
N ILE A 3 19.79 -9.78 -17.27
CA ILE A 3 20.39 -9.76 -15.93
C ILE A 3 21.85 -9.35 -16.11
N PHE A 4 22.29 -8.36 -15.34
CA PHE A 4 23.68 -7.92 -15.27
C PHE A 4 24.23 -8.30 -13.90
N GLU A 5 25.38 -8.94 -13.89
CA GLU A 5 26.09 -9.33 -12.67
C GLU A 5 27.20 -8.30 -12.42
N GLU A 6 27.19 -7.65 -11.25
CA GLU A 6 28.21 -6.66 -10.88
C GLU A 6 29.44 -7.28 -10.19
N GLU A 7 29.30 -8.52 -9.68
CA GLU A 7 30.38 -9.31 -9.07
C GLU A 7 30.45 -10.70 -9.72
N GLU A 8 31.62 -11.37 -9.68
CA GLU A 8 31.77 -12.74 -10.16
C GLU A 8 30.99 -13.72 -9.25
N ALA A 9 29.77 -14.08 -9.68
CA ALA A 9 28.95 -15.11 -9.06
C ALA A 9 28.49 -16.14 -10.11
N ASN A 10 27.86 -17.23 -9.66
CA ASN A 10 27.31 -18.25 -10.57
C ASN A 10 25.81 -18.01 -10.81
N PRO A 11 25.41 -17.58 -12.02
CA PRO A 11 24.03 -17.28 -12.35
C PRO A 11 23.12 -18.52 -12.49
N GLU A 12 23.67 -19.74 -12.54
CA GLU A 12 22.87 -20.98 -12.65
C GLU A 12 21.95 -21.22 -11.44
N LYS A 13 22.23 -20.57 -10.31
CA LYS A 13 21.40 -20.66 -9.09
C LYS A 13 20.24 -19.64 -9.07
N ILE A 14 20.10 -18.80 -10.10
CA ILE A 14 19.03 -17.81 -10.16
C ILE A 14 17.73 -18.48 -10.62
N GLU A 15 16.71 -18.42 -9.78
CA GLU A 15 15.37 -18.88 -10.12
C GLU A 15 14.44 -17.71 -10.45
N ILE A 16 13.81 -17.75 -11.63
CA ILE A 16 12.79 -16.76 -12.03
C ILE A 16 11.42 -17.33 -11.68
N LEU A 17 10.83 -16.79 -10.63
CA LEU A 17 9.48 -17.17 -10.19
C LEU A 17 8.44 -16.19 -10.72
N THR A 18 7.33 -16.72 -11.21
CA THR A 18 6.17 -15.91 -11.56
C THR A 18 5.28 -15.79 -10.33
N VAL A 19 5.14 -14.57 -9.81
CA VAL A 19 4.25 -14.29 -8.67
C VAL A 19 2.95 -13.67 -9.15
N ASN A 20 1.81 -14.11 -8.57
CA ASN A 20 0.53 -13.46 -8.82
C ASN A 20 0.54 -12.05 -8.20
N ARG A 21 0.22 -11.03 -9.00
CA ARG A 21 0.16 -9.61 -8.59
C ARG A 21 -1.27 -9.04 -8.66
N ASP A 22 -2.28 -9.90 -8.58
CA ASP A 22 -3.69 -9.49 -8.57
C ASP A 22 -4.14 -9.04 -7.18
N THR A 23 -3.39 -9.42 -6.15
CA THR A 23 -3.59 -8.90 -4.79
C THR A 23 -2.70 -7.68 -4.57
N ILE A 24 -3.32 -6.55 -4.23
CA ILE A 24 -2.63 -5.33 -3.79
C ILE A 24 -2.96 -5.08 -2.32
N CYS A 25 -2.06 -4.37 -1.63
CA CYS A 25 -2.19 -4.07 -0.22
C CYS A 25 -1.71 -2.64 0.05
N SER A 26 -2.11 -2.08 1.18
CA SER A 26 -1.58 -0.82 1.68
C SER A 26 -1.59 -0.87 3.20
N TYR A 27 -0.62 -0.20 3.81
CA TYR A 27 -0.53 -0.02 5.26
C TYR A 27 -0.24 1.44 5.54
N VAL A 28 -0.95 2.02 6.50
CA VAL A 28 -0.80 3.41 6.89
C VAL A 28 -1.04 3.52 8.39
N THR A 29 -0.21 4.28 9.09
CA THR A 29 -0.36 4.58 10.51
C THR A 29 -0.84 6.01 10.70
N GLU A 30 -1.35 6.33 11.89
CA GLU A 30 -1.73 7.70 12.24
C GLU A 30 -0.57 8.72 12.12
N TYR A 31 0.68 8.23 12.22
CA TYR A 31 1.89 9.03 12.11
C TYR A 31 2.47 9.09 10.70
N HIS A 32 1.85 8.43 9.71
CA HIS A 32 2.35 8.49 8.34
C HIS A 32 2.23 9.92 7.79
N PRO A 33 3.34 10.52 7.32
CA PRO A 33 3.27 11.85 6.75
C PRO A 33 2.42 11.81 5.47
N PRO A 34 1.66 12.87 5.19
CA PRO A 34 0.96 13.00 3.93
C PRO A 34 1.96 13.10 2.77
N SER A 35 1.52 12.75 1.56
CA SER A 35 2.36 12.77 0.36
C SER A 35 3.01 14.15 0.16
N VAL A 36 4.26 14.21 -0.31
CA VAL A 36 4.90 15.49 -0.66
C VAL A 36 4.10 16.33 -1.66
N LYS A 37 3.26 15.69 -2.48
CA LYS A 37 2.36 16.35 -3.43
C LYS A 37 1.18 17.09 -2.77
N SER A 38 0.90 16.82 -1.49
CA SER A 38 -0.12 17.53 -0.73
C SER A 38 0.34 18.90 -0.22
N TRP A 39 1.56 19.31 -0.57
CA TRP A 39 2.18 20.56 -0.15
C TRP A 39 2.55 21.38 -1.37
N GLU A 40 2.39 22.69 -1.27
CA GLU A 40 2.83 23.65 -2.27
C GLU A 40 3.60 24.79 -1.59
N ARG A 41 4.34 25.57 -2.38
CA ARG A 41 5.06 26.73 -1.90
C ARG A 41 4.38 28.00 -2.40
N LYS A 42 3.79 28.76 -1.47
CA LYS A 42 3.21 30.09 -1.74
C LYS A 42 3.97 31.13 -0.93
N ASN A 43 4.44 32.20 -1.59
CA ASN A 43 5.20 33.28 -0.96
C ASN A 43 6.37 32.78 -0.08
N ASN A 44 7.19 31.87 -0.63
CA ASN A 44 8.30 31.20 0.05
C ASN A 44 7.96 30.34 1.28
N LYS A 45 6.67 30.18 1.63
CA LYS A 45 6.20 29.35 2.74
C LYS A 45 5.55 28.07 2.22
N PHE A 46 5.77 26.96 2.90
CA PHE A 46 5.05 25.71 2.63
C PHE A 46 3.63 25.81 3.17
N THR A 47 2.66 25.53 2.31
CA THR A 47 1.23 25.50 2.64
C THR A 47 0.61 24.20 2.12
N PRO A 48 -0.42 23.65 2.79
CA PRO A 48 -1.16 22.51 2.25
C PRO A 48 -1.78 22.89 0.90
N ALA A 49 -1.59 22.04 -0.10
CA ALA A 49 -2.22 22.14 -1.41
C ALA A 49 -3.60 21.43 -1.45
N VAL A 50 -3.95 20.74 -0.37
CA VAL A 50 -5.19 19.96 -0.22
C VAL A 50 -5.84 20.29 1.13
N ASP A 51 -7.17 20.20 1.20
CA ASP A 51 -7.96 20.55 2.38
C ASP A 51 -7.62 19.70 3.61
N ASN A 52 -7.16 18.45 3.41
CA ASN A 52 -6.83 17.52 4.48
C ASN A 52 -5.58 16.71 4.14
N ALA A 53 -4.42 17.18 4.61
CA ALA A 53 -3.17 16.43 4.53
C ALA A 53 -3.10 15.36 5.64
N LYS A 54 -4.03 14.40 5.59
CA LYS A 54 -4.10 13.27 6.53
C LYS A 54 -3.39 12.03 5.96
N PRO A 55 -2.91 11.12 6.82
CA PRO A 55 -2.46 9.81 6.37
C PRO A 55 -3.57 9.10 5.58
N ALA A 56 -3.25 8.57 4.40
CA ALA A 56 -4.19 7.85 3.57
C ALA A 56 -3.54 6.62 2.94
N ALA A 57 -4.26 5.51 2.92
CA ALA A 57 -3.91 4.33 2.14
C ALA A 57 -4.32 4.54 0.68
N HIS A 58 -3.40 4.29 -0.24
CA HIS A 58 -3.65 4.43 -1.68
C HIS A 58 -3.58 3.07 -2.35
N LEU A 59 -4.73 2.56 -2.79
CA LEU A 59 -4.84 1.33 -3.56
C LEU A 59 -5.04 1.67 -5.04
N LYS A 60 -4.20 1.11 -5.91
CA LYS A 60 -4.31 1.29 -7.36
C LYS A 60 -4.04 -0.02 -8.07
N CYS A 61 -5.01 -0.48 -8.85
CA CYS A 61 -4.82 -1.63 -9.72
C CYS A 61 -4.02 -1.23 -10.98
N PRO A 62 -3.13 -2.09 -11.48
CA PRO A 62 -2.49 -1.89 -12.78
C PRO A 62 -3.49 -2.12 -13.92
N ASN A 63 -3.36 -1.37 -15.01
CA ASN A 63 -4.17 -1.49 -16.23
C ASN A 63 -5.69 -1.30 -15.97
N GLN A 64 -6.55 -1.78 -16.87
CA GLN A 64 -8.02 -1.75 -16.77
C GLN A 64 -8.58 -2.71 -15.70
N LYS A 65 -7.78 -3.13 -14.71
CA LYS A 65 -8.22 -4.01 -13.63
C LYS A 65 -9.00 -3.20 -12.59
N LYS A 66 -9.98 -3.85 -11.96
CA LYS A 66 -10.79 -3.30 -10.87
C LYS A 66 -10.64 -4.16 -9.64
N ILE A 67 -10.83 -3.54 -8.48
CA ILE A 67 -10.93 -4.27 -7.21
C ILE A 67 -12.30 -4.95 -7.21
N ILE A 68 -12.31 -6.26 -6.94
CA ILE A 68 -13.54 -7.08 -6.95
C ILE A 68 -13.85 -7.69 -5.59
N ALA A 69 -12.87 -7.70 -4.68
CA ALA A 69 -13.02 -8.26 -3.34
C ALA A 69 -11.99 -7.65 -2.38
N VAL A 70 -12.38 -7.52 -1.11
CA VAL A 70 -11.49 -7.18 0.00
C VAL A 70 -11.14 -8.46 0.75
N GLN A 71 -9.90 -8.92 0.64
CA GLN A 71 -9.45 -10.11 1.38
C GLN A 71 -9.34 -9.83 2.88
N PHE A 72 -8.76 -8.68 3.24
CA PHE A 72 -8.50 -8.29 4.62
C PHE A 72 -8.55 -6.77 4.77
N ALA A 73 -9.09 -6.31 5.90
CA ALA A 73 -8.97 -4.93 6.36
C ALA A 73 -9.04 -4.90 7.89
N SER A 74 -8.16 -4.13 8.52
CA SER A 74 -8.14 -3.95 9.96
C SER A 74 -7.74 -2.52 10.30
N PHE A 75 -8.50 -1.89 11.20
CA PHE A 75 -8.16 -0.63 11.82
C PHE A 75 -7.87 -0.87 13.31
N GLY A 76 -6.63 -0.60 13.72
CA GLY A 76 -6.09 -0.91 15.05
C GLY A 76 -4.62 -1.33 14.96
N ASP A 77 -4.28 -2.53 15.44
CA ASP A 77 -2.91 -3.05 15.53
C ASP A 77 -2.67 -4.34 14.68
N PRO A 78 -2.93 -4.33 13.35
CA PRO A 78 -2.77 -5.52 12.53
C PRO A 78 -1.33 -6.06 12.57
N LEU A 79 -1.21 -7.38 12.53
CA LEU A 79 0.06 -8.11 12.54
C LEU A 79 0.43 -8.58 11.13
N GLY A 80 1.69 -8.92 10.93
CA GLY A 80 2.18 -9.50 9.68
C GLY A 80 2.54 -8.45 8.63
N THR A 81 2.58 -8.88 7.37
CA THR A 81 3.02 -8.04 6.24
C THR A 81 2.07 -8.19 5.05
N CYS A 82 2.28 -7.39 4.01
CA CYS A 82 1.47 -7.46 2.80
C CYS A 82 1.37 -8.89 2.24
N GLY A 83 0.14 -9.39 2.15
CA GLY A 83 -0.16 -10.76 1.71
C GLY A 83 -0.39 -11.76 2.85
N ASP A 84 -0.04 -11.40 4.08
CA ASP A 84 -0.20 -12.22 5.28
C ASP A 84 -0.54 -11.35 6.49
N TYR A 85 -1.50 -10.44 6.31
CA TYR A 85 -1.99 -9.62 7.41
C TYR A 85 -2.94 -10.42 8.30
N ALA A 86 -2.80 -10.26 9.61
CA ALA A 86 -3.67 -10.86 10.61
C ALA A 86 -4.26 -9.79 11.55
N VAL A 87 -5.39 -10.11 12.16
CA VAL A 87 -6.01 -9.27 13.19
C VAL A 87 -5.14 -9.29 14.46
N GLY A 88 -4.87 -8.11 15.02
CA GLY A 88 -4.16 -7.95 16.29
C GLY A 88 -5.08 -7.97 17.50
N THR A 89 -4.64 -7.34 18.59
CA THR A 89 -5.40 -7.28 19.86
C THR A 89 -6.45 -6.16 19.88
N CYS A 90 -6.25 -5.13 19.07
CA CYS A 90 -7.10 -3.97 18.87
C CYS A 90 -7.59 -3.95 17.43
N HIS A 91 -8.90 -4.12 17.24
CA HIS A 91 -9.48 -4.16 15.90
C HIS A 91 -10.92 -3.65 15.92
N SER A 92 -11.26 -2.81 14.94
CA SER A 92 -12.65 -2.43 14.67
C SER A 92 -13.34 -3.48 13.77
N PRO A 93 -14.41 -4.17 14.22
CA PRO A 93 -15.12 -5.16 13.40
C PRO A 93 -15.72 -4.59 12.10
N ALA A 94 -15.98 -3.27 12.05
CA ALA A 94 -16.52 -2.59 10.88
C ALA A 94 -15.47 -2.32 9.79
N SER A 95 -14.17 -2.57 10.06
CA SER A 95 -13.06 -2.20 9.16
C SER A 95 -13.25 -2.72 7.74
N LYS A 96 -13.65 -3.99 7.60
CA LYS A 96 -13.85 -4.61 6.28
C LYS A 96 -15.03 -4.01 5.52
N GLN A 97 -16.17 -3.88 6.19
CA GLN A 97 -17.38 -3.33 5.59
C GLN A 97 -17.14 -1.90 5.06
N VAL A 98 -16.51 -1.05 5.87
CA VAL A 98 -16.22 0.35 5.49
C VAL A 98 -15.32 0.41 4.25
N VAL A 99 -14.33 -0.48 4.14
CA VAL A 99 -13.46 -0.51 2.95
C VAL A 99 -14.23 -1.00 1.73
N GLU A 100 -15.04 -2.05 1.87
CA GLU A 100 -15.87 -2.59 0.79
C GLU A 100 -16.82 -1.54 0.22
N GLU A 101 -17.49 -0.75 1.07
CA GLU A 101 -18.41 0.34 0.65
C GLU A 101 -17.72 1.45 -0.16
N VAL A 102 -16.40 1.61 -0.06
CA VAL A 102 -15.66 2.69 -0.72
C VAL A 102 -15.02 2.24 -2.04
N ILE A 103 -14.63 0.97 -2.15
CA ILE A 103 -13.77 0.51 -3.27
C ILE A 103 -14.39 -0.54 -4.19
N LEU A 104 -15.51 -1.16 -3.80
CA LEU A 104 -16.28 -2.11 -4.62
C LEU A 104 -17.47 -1.40 -5.28
#